data_AF-A0A091H066-F1
#
_entry.id   AF-A0A091H066-F1
#
_cell.length_a   1.000
_cell.length_b   1.000
_cell.length_c   1.000
_cell.angle_alpha   90.00
_cell.angle_beta   90.00
_cell.angle_gamma   90.00
#
_symmetry.space_group_name_H-M   'P 1'
#
loop_
_entity.id
_entity.type
_entity.pdbx_description
1 polymer ?
#
loop_
_entity_poly.entity_id
_entity_poly.type
_entity_poly.pdbx_seq_one_letter_code
_entity_poly.pdbx_strand_id
1 'polypeptide(L)'
;RFCTAASDRKLRLFTSDLQDKNEFKTFDGHTDYINDLVFAPKEGQEVASVSDDHTCRVWDLEGNEKAHFVLCSPGMSVCWHPEEAFKLMVAEKNGTIRFYDLVTHQAILSLECEQTPLMSADWCLKNTLKIGAVAGSDWLIWDIARSSYPQDKRPVHVDRARLFRWSQVNENLFATTGYPGKTTTQLLVHHLGHPQPILTGTAAVGSGLTWHRTLPLCAVGGDHKIFFWVTEM
;
A
#
# COMPACT_ATOMS: atom_id res chain seq x y z
N ARG A 1 -8.35 -17.73 2.11
CA ARG A 1 -6.87 -17.76 1.99
C ARG A 1 -6.34 -16.41 2.40
N PHE A 2 -5.15 -16.34 2.99
CA PHE A 2 -4.47 -15.07 3.25
C PHE A 2 -2.97 -15.27 3.09
N CYS A 3 -2.26 -14.23 2.70
CA CYS A 3 -0.81 -14.25 2.58
C CYS A 3 -0.21 -13.35 3.66
N THR A 4 0.93 -13.76 4.20
CA THR A 4 1.67 -13.00 5.20
C THR A 4 3.13 -12.96 4.82
N ALA A 5 3.77 -11.84 5.09
CA ALA A 5 5.22 -11.73 5.15
C ALA A 5 5.65 -11.85 6.61
N ALA A 6 6.76 -12.55 6.84
CA ALA A 6 7.32 -12.71 8.18
C ALA A 6 8.74 -12.15 8.25
N SER A 7 9.23 -11.98 9.48
CA SER A 7 10.57 -11.43 9.75
C SER A 7 11.71 -12.31 9.23
N ASP A 8 11.42 -13.56 8.90
CA ASP A 8 12.34 -14.50 8.25
C ASP A 8 12.43 -14.31 6.72
N ARG A 9 11.84 -13.21 6.20
CA ARG A 9 11.92 -12.80 4.78
C ARG A 9 11.18 -13.72 3.83
N LYS A 10 10.31 -14.59 4.37
CA LYS A 10 9.49 -15.51 3.59
C LYS A 10 8.05 -15.06 3.54
N LEU A 11 7.44 -15.30 2.38
CA LEU A 11 6.00 -15.20 2.23
C LEU A 11 5.37 -16.54 2.59
N ARG A 12 4.21 -16.50 3.23
CA ARG A 12 3.42 -17.70 3.53
C ARG A 12 1.99 -17.49 3.06
N LEU A 13 1.53 -18.36 2.17
CA LEU A 13 0.14 -18.44 1.75
C LEU A 13 -0.58 -19.47 2.61
N PHE A 14 -1.50 -19.01 3.44
CA PHE A 14 -2.34 -19.85 4.28
C PHE A 14 -3.68 -20.12 3.59
N THR A 15 -4.03 -21.40 3.52
CA THR A 15 -5.35 -21.88 3.12
C THR A 15 -6.00 -22.57 4.30
N SER A 16 -7.20 -22.11 4.65
CA SER A 16 -8.00 -22.67 5.74
C SER A 16 -9.43 -22.85 5.28
N ASP A 17 -10.05 -23.94 5.68
CA ASP A 17 -11.49 -24.19 5.55
C ASP A 17 -12.30 -23.66 6.75
N LEU A 18 -11.64 -22.99 7.70
CA LEU A 18 -12.19 -22.51 8.97
C LEU A 18 -12.76 -23.63 9.87
N GLN A 19 -12.43 -24.89 9.58
CA GLN A 19 -12.79 -26.05 10.39
C GLN A 19 -11.51 -26.67 10.95
N ASP A 20 -10.92 -27.61 10.21
CA ASP A 20 -9.77 -28.41 10.70
C ASP A 20 -8.59 -28.41 9.73
N LYS A 21 -8.77 -27.98 8.48
CA LYS A 21 -7.70 -28.00 7.48
C LYS A 21 -7.03 -26.65 7.41
N ASN A 22 -5.85 -26.58 8.00
CA ASN A 22 -4.96 -25.44 7.89
C ASN A 22 -3.68 -25.87 7.18
N GLU A 23 -3.53 -25.41 5.94
CA GLU A 23 -2.35 -25.65 5.13
C GLU A 23 -1.65 -24.34 4.84
N PHE A 24 -0.33 -24.37 4.72
CA PHE A 24 0.42 -23.23 4.26
C PHE A 24 1.50 -23.62 3.26
N LYS A 25 1.73 -22.73 2.30
CA LYS A 25 2.85 -22.80 1.37
C LYS A 25 3.81 -21.67 1.67
N THR A 26 5.10 -21.95 1.56
CA THR A 26 6.15 -20.96 1.77
C THR A 26 6.72 -20.55 0.43
N PHE A 27 6.78 -19.27 0.15
CA PHE A 27 7.47 -18.74 -1.03
C PHE A 27 8.83 -18.22 -0.59
N ASP A 28 9.87 -18.77 -1.18
CA ASP A 28 11.26 -18.49 -0.86
C ASP A 28 11.91 -17.78 -2.03
N GLY A 29 12.68 -16.73 -1.76
CA GLY A 29 13.40 -15.99 -2.79
C GLY A 29 13.79 -14.58 -2.39
N HIS A 30 12.98 -13.88 -1.58
CA HIS A 30 13.38 -12.58 -1.05
C HIS A 30 14.55 -12.72 -0.08
N THR A 31 15.54 -11.84 -0.24
CA THR A 31 16.80 -11.91 0.53
C THR A 31 16.86 -10.91 1.68
N ASP A 32 15.90 -9.99 1.77
CA ASP A 32 15.76 -9.00 2.84
C ASP A 32 14.28 -8.83 3.25
N TYR A 33 13.99 -7.88 4.15
CA TYR A 33 12.63 -7.62 4.64
C TYR A 33 11.66 -7.37 3.49
N ILE A 34 10.49 -8.02 3.57
CA ILE A 34 9.38 -7.77 2.65
C ILE A 34 8.54 -6.65 3.25
N ASN A 35 8.38 -5.56 2.50
CA ASN A 35 7.73 -4.35 2.98
C ASN A 35 6.21 -4.39 2.72
N ASP A 36 5.78 -4.97 1.61
CA ASP A 36 4.39 -5.02 1.22
C ASP A 36 4.10 -6.22 0.30
N LEU A 37 2.84 -6.66 0.30
CA LEU A 37 2.35 -7.76 -0.54
C LEU A 37 0.87 -7.56 -0.88
N VAL A 38 0.46 -8.02 -2.06
CA VAL A 38 -0.90 -7.83 -2.54
C VAL A 38 -1.33 -8.95 -3.50
N PHE A 39 -2.59 -9.38 -3.38
CA PHE A 39 -3.20 -10.34 -4.30
C PHE A 39 -3.70 -9.65 -5.58
N ALA A 40 -3.64 -10.36 -6.70
CA ALA A 40 -4.28 -9.94 -7.94
C ALA A 40 -5.82 -9.88 -7.77
N PRO A 41 -6.51 -8.82 -8.27
CA PRO A 41 -7.88 -8.50 -7.87
C PRO A 41 -8.99 -9.38 -8.46
N LYS A 42 -8.82 -9.97 -9.66
CA LYS A 42 -9.88 -10.72 -10.35
C LYS A 42 -10.07 -12.15 -9.86
N GLU A 43 -8.97 -12.90 -9.72
CA GLU A 43 -9.00 -14.32 -9.37
C GLU A 43 -8.17 -14.65 -8.13
N GLY A 44 -7.37 -13.70 -7.62
CA GLY A 44 -6.47 -13.93 -6.48
C GLY A 44 -5.48 -15.06 -6.69
N GLN A 45 -5.13 -15.36 -7.95
CA GLN A 45 -4.24 -16.47 -8.34
C GLN A 45 -2.76 -16.10 -8.29
N GLU A 46 -2.47 -14.81 -8.10
CA GLU A 46 -1.10 -14.30 -8.04
C GLU A 46 -0.95 -13.38 -6.84
N VAL A 47 0.25 -13.37 -6.29
CA VAL A 47 0.68 -12.49 -5.20
C VAL A 47 1.87 -11.70 -5.70
N ALA A 48 1.82 -10.38 -5.60
CA ALA A 48 2.98 -9.53 -5.80
C ALA A 48 3.57 -9.15 -4.44
N SER A 49 4.90 -9.04 -4.36
CA SER A 49 5.61 -8.65 -3.15
C SER A 49 6.80 -7.75 -3.49
N VAL A 50 7.12 -6.84 -2.57
CA VAL A 50 8.27 -5.94 -2.69
C VAL A 50 9.11 -5.96 -1.42
N SER A 51 10.42 -5.77 -1.58
CA SER A 51 11.37 -5.96 -0.49
C SER A 51 12.50 -4.92 -0.50
N ASP A 52 13.15 -4.81 0.66
CA ASP A 52 14.43 -4.13 0.85
C ASP A 52 15.58 -4.76 0.04
N ASP A 53 15.39 -5.96 -0.52
CA ASP A 53 16.34 -6.58 -1.44
C ASP A 53 16.37 -5.96 -2.84
N HIS A 54 15.66 -4.84 -3.04
CA HIS A 54 15.54 -4.13 -4.31
C HIS A 54 14.83 -4.95 -5.39
N THR A 55 13.94 -5.87 -5.02
CA THR A 55 13.16 -6.64 -6.00
C THR A 55 11.66 -6.53 -5.75
N CYS A 56 10.92 -6.56 -6.86
CA CYS A 56 9.50 -6.87 -6.88
C CYS A 56 9.33 -8.26 -7.52
N ARG A 57 8.65 -9.16 -6.83
CA ARG A 57 8.40 -10.52 -7.30
C ARG A 57 6.92 -10.79 -7.40
N VAL A 58 6.53 -11.56 -8.42
CA VAL A 58 5.16 -12.05 -8.60
C VAL A 58 5.17 -13.56 -8.51
N TRP A 59 4.30 -14.11 -7.68
CA TRP A 59 4.22 -15.51 -7.34
C TRP A 59 2.87 -16.07 -7.78
N ASP A 60 2.84 -17.30 -8.26
CA ASP A 60 1.60 -18.07 -8.32
C ASP A 60 1.26 -18.68 -6.95
N LEU A 61 0.08 -19.28 -6.83
CA LEU A 61 -0.36 -19.94 -5.59
C LEU A 61 0.36 -21.26 -5.29
N GLU A 62 1.18 -21.75 -6.22
CA GLU A 62 2.07 -22.90 -6.00
C GLU A 62 3.43 -22.46 -5.43
N GLY A 63 3.70 -21.15 -5.40
CA GLY A 63 4.94 -20.56 -4.91
C GLY A 63 6.03 -20.45 -5.97
N ASN A 64 5.68 -20.64 -7.25
CA ASN A 64 6.61 -20.39 -8.33
C ASN A 64 6.64 -18.90 -8.64
N GLU A 65 7.85 -18.39 -8.88
CA GLU A 65 8.06 -17.03 -9.36
C GLU A 65 7.62 -16.92 -10.84
N LYS A 66 6.61 -16.10 -11.10
CA LYS A 66 6.08 -15.78 -12.43
C LYS A 66 6.79 -14.60 -13.07
N ALA A 67 7.17 -13.62 -12.25
CA ALA A 67 7.88 -12.44 -12.70
C ALA A 67 8.83 -11.91 -11.64
N HIS A 68 9.90 -11.28 -12.11
CA HIS A 68 10.96 -10.72 -11.30
C HIS A 68 11.39 -9.37 -11.86
N PHE A 69 11.30 -8.33 -11.05
CA PHE A 69 11.70 -6.97 -11.43
C PHE A 69 12.76 -6.45 -10.47
N VAL A 70 13.87 -5.99 -11.04
CA VAL A 70 14.93 -5.32 -10.28
C VAL A 70 14.59 -3.84 -10.17
N LEU A 71 14.53 -3.36 -8.93
CA LEU A 71 14.22 -1.98 -8.58
C LEU A 71 15.52 -1.19 -8.40
N CYS A 72 15.44 0.14 -8.51
CA CYS A 72 16.59 1.01 -8.28
C CYS A 72 16.77 1.35 -6.80
N SER A 73 15.74 1.12 -5.99
CA SER A 73 15.67 1.39 -4.55
C SER A 73 14.76 0.36 -3.88
N PRO A 74 14.84 0.17 -2.55
CA PRO A 74 13.92 -0.70 -1.82
C PRO A 74 12.45 -0.44 -2.18
N GLY A 75 11.69 -1.51 -2.47
CA GLY A 75 10.27 -1.40 -2.78
C GLY A 75 9.47 -1.30 -1.49
N MET A 76 8.69 -0.23 -1.34
CA MET A 76 7.96 0.13 -0.13
C MET A 76 6.48 -0.24 -0.19
N SER A 77 5.86 -0.17 -1.36
CA SER A 77 4.46 -0.57 -1.53
C SER A 77 4.20 -1.12 -2.93
N VAL A 78 3.24 -2.02 -3.03
CA VAL A 78 2.86 -2.66 -4.29
C VAL A 78 1.34 -2.73 -4.40
N CYS A 79 0.79 -2.35 -5.55
CA CYS A 79 -0.64 -2.41 -5.80
C CYS A 79 -0.90 -2.89 -7.22
N TRP A 80 -1.81 -3.85 -7.37
CA TRP A 80 -2.33 -4.21 -8.69
C TRP A 80 -3.27 -3.13 -9.18
N HIS A 81 -3.29 -2.91 -10.48
CA HIS A 81 -4.32 -2.09 -11.08
C HIS A 81 -5.70 -2.76 -10.86
N PRO A 82 -6.73 -2.01 -10.42
CA PRO A 82 -8.02 -2.60 -10.02
C PRO A 82 -8.73 -3.40 -11.12
N GLU A 83 -8.64 -2.94 -12.37
CA GLU A 83 -9.34 -3.53 -13.53
C GLU A 83 -8.43 -4.36 -14.46
N GLU A 84 -7.23 -3.83 -14.77
CA GLU A 84 -6.19 -4.42 -15.61
C GLU A 84 -5.23 -5.30 -14.80
N ALA A 85 -5.49 -6.61 -14.74
CA ALA A 85 -4.66 -7.51 -13.96
C ALA A 85 -3.20 -7.60 -14.44
N PHE A 86 -2.85 -7.19 -15.67
CA PHE A 86 -1.44 -7.23 -16.12
C PHE A 86 -0.61 -6.05 -15.62
N LYS A 87 -1.22 -5.03 -15.01
CA LYS A 87 -0.55 -3.78 -14.62
C LYS A 87 -0.31 -3.74 -13.13
N LEU A 88 0.95 -3.56 -12.75
CA LEU A 88 1.40 -3.54 -11.36
C LEU A 88 2.08 -2.21 -11.04
N MET A 89 1.64 -1.54 -9.98
CA MET A 89 2.30 -0.36 -9.43
C MET A 89 3.27 -0.77 -8.33
N VAL A 90 4.49 -0.26 -8.38
CA VAL A 90 5.53 -0.44 -7.37
C VAL A 90 6.06 0.91 -6.95
N ALA A 91 5.98 1.19 -5.66
CA ALA A 91 6.48 2.41 -5.04
C ALA A 91 7.85 2.14 -4.40
N GLU A 92 8.87 2.86 -4.82
CA GLU A 92 10.25 2.73 -4.35
C GLU A 92 10.61 3.83 -3.32
N LYS A 93 11.43 3.48 -2.33
CA LYS A 93 11.82 4.37 -1.22
C LYS A 93 12.48 5.68 -1.65
N ASN A 94 13.15 5.68 -2.80
CA ASN A 94 13.79 6.85 -3.42
C ASN A 94 12.79 7.88 -3.98
N GLY A 95 11.49 7.65 -3.89
CA GLY A 95 10.47 8.57 -4.40
C GLY A 95 9.92 8.21 -5.77
N THR A 96 10.43 7.16 -6.43
CA THR A 96 9.89 6.76 -7.74
C THR A 96 8.73 5.79 -7.55
N ILE A 97 7.62 6.02 -8.25
CA ILE A 97 6.53 5.03 -8.40
C ILE A 97 6.56 4.55 -9.86
N ARG A 98 6.80 3.26 -10.07
CA ARG A 98 6.85 2.65 -11.41
C ARG A 98 5.64 1.77 -11.66
N PHE A 99 5.19 1.74 -12.91
CA PHE A 99 4.20 0.77 -13.37
C PHE A 99 4.86 -0.26 -14.26
N TYR A 100 4.64 -1.52 -13.96
CA TYR A 100 5.12 -2.65 -14.74
C TYR A 100 3.96 -3.31 -15.47
N ASP A 101 4.22 -3.71 -16.71
CA ASP A 101 3.37 -4.63 -17.46
C ASP A 101 3.94 -6.04 -17.27
N LEU A 102 3.11 -6.95 -16.77
CA LEU A 102 3.46 -8.34 -16.55
C LEU A 102 3.47 -9.19 -17.82
N VAL A 103 2.86 -8.72 -18.92
CA VAL A 103 2.91 -9.42 -20.21
C VAL A 103 4.24 -9.15 -20.91
N THR A 104 4.67 -7.89 -20.94
CA THR A 104 5.93 -7.49 -21.58
C THR A 104 7.13 -7.52 -20.63
N HIS A 105 6.89 -7.65 -19.33
CA HIS A 105 7.89 -7.57 -18.26
C HIS A 105 8.71 -6.27 -18.29
N GLN A 106 8.07 -5.14 -18.64
CA GLN A 106 8.73 -3.84 -18.77
C GLN A 106 8.03 -2.76 -17.95
N ALA A 107 8.78 -1.72 -17.60
CA ALA A 107 8.22 -0.52 -16.98
C ALA A 107 7.53 0.34 -18.05
N ILE A 108 6.26 0.66 -17.83
CA ILE A 108 5.41 1.44 -18.75
C ILE A 108 5.55 2.95 -18.46
N LEU A 109 5.52 3.31 -17.19
CA LEU A 109 5.45 4.68 -16.72
C LEU A 109 6.18 4.81 -15.38
N SER A 110 6.73 5.98 -15.11
CA SER A 110 7.30 6.35 -13.81
C SER A 110 6.72 7.69 -13.35
N LEU A 111 6.37 7.78 -12.07
CA LEU A 111 6.01 9.02 -11.37
C LEU A 111 7.13 9.35 -10.41
N GLU A 112 7.42 10.63 -10.29
CA GLU A 112 8.45 11.11 -9.38
C GLU A 112 7.81 11.86 -8.21
N CYS A 113 8.21 11.44 -7.02
CA CYS A 113 8.02 12.21 -5.81
C CYS A 113 9.22 13.15 -5.63
N GLU A 114 8.95 14.43 -5.46
CA GLU A 114 9.98 15.44 -5.17
C GLU A 114 10.62 15.28 -3.77
N GLN A 115 10.04 14.44 -2.91
CA GLN A 115 10.47 14.22 -1.54
C GLN A 115 10.77 12.75 -1.26
N THR A 116 11.73 12.52 -0.36
CA THR A 116 12.15 11.19 0.06
C THR A 116 12.31 11.15 1.58
N PRO A 117 12.12 10.00 2.25
CA PRO A 117 11.71 8.70 1.68
C PRO A 117 10.22 8.64 1.36
N LEU A 118 9.87 7.93 0.29
CA LEU A 118 8.49 7.47 0.03
C LEU A 118 8.18 6.34 1.01
N MET A 119 7.10 6.46 1.76
CA MET A 119 6.79 5.53 2.84
C MET A 119 5.69 4.54 2.47
N SER A 120 4.70 4.99 1.70
CA SER A 120 3.55 4.17 1.30
C SER A 120 2.85 4.82 0.12
N ALA A 121 2.31 4.01 -0.79
CA ALA A 121 1.45 4.43 -1.88
C ALA A 121 0.22 3.53 -1.94
N ASP A 122 -0.85 4.02 -2.53
CA ASP A 122 -2.08 3.26 -2.76
C ASP A 122 -2.78 3.73 -4.03
N TRP A 123 -3.41 2.79 -4.72
CA TRP A 123 -4.18 3.05 -5.94
C TRP A 123 -5.65 3.23 -5.59
N CYS A 124 -6.28 4.31 -6.04
CA CYS A 124 -7.74 4.46 -5.89
C CYS A 124 -8.48 3.35 -6.66
N LEU A 125 -9.22 2.50 -5.94
CA LEU A 125 -10.01 1.45 -6.60
C LEU A 125 -11.22 1.99 -7.37
N LYS A 126 -11.76 3.15 -6.96
CA LYS A 126 -12.93 3.77 -7.59
C LYS A 126 -12.58 4.61 -8.82
N ASN A 127 -11.37 5.16 -8.85
CA ASN A 127 -10.89 5.97 -9.96
C ASN A 127 -9.46 5.55 -10.30
N THR A 128 -9.33 4.70 -11.31
CA THR A 128 -8.06 4.11 -11.74
C THR A 128 -7.03 5.15 -12.22
N LEU A 129 -7.41 6.40 -12.42
CA LEU A 129 -6.48 7.47 -12.77
C LEU A 129 -5.79 8.08 -11.55
N LYS A 130 -6.31 7.87 -10.34
CA LYS A 130 -5.79 8.52 -9.15
C LYS A 130 -4.90 7.61 -8.30
N ILE A 131 -3.75 8.15 -7.92
CA ILE A 131 -2.79 7.51 -7.01
C ILE A 131 -2.48 8.45 -5.87
N GLY A 132 -2.37 7.89 -4.69
CA GLY A 132 -1.99 8.64 -3.51
C GLY A 132 -0.79 8.01 -2.84
N ALA A 133 0.06 8.85 -2.27
CA ALA A 133 1.22 8.39 -1.54
C ALA A 133 1.59 9.36 -0.42
N VAL A 134 2.45 8.88 0.47
CA VAL A 134 3.07 9.68 1.52
C VAL A 134 4.58 9.62 1.38
N ALA A 135 5.20 10.78 1.35
CA ALA A 135 6.64 10.93 1.33
C ALA A 135 7.06 12.03 2.31
N GLY A 136 8.03 11.74 3.17
CA GLY A 136 8.40 12.65 4.24
C GLY A 136 7.22 13.00 5.15
N SER A 137 6.87 14.28 5.22
CA SER A 137 5.76 14.85 6.01
C SER A 137 4.47 15.07 5.20
N ASP A 138 4.51 14.83 3.89
CA ASP A 138 3.51 15.28 2.95
C ASP A 138 2.74 14.09 2.37
N TRP A 139 1.45 14.30 2.06
CA TRP A 139 0.74 13.43 1.14
C TRP A 139 0.71 14.06 -0.24
N LEU A 140 0.67 13.18 -1.24
CA LEU A 140 0.77 13.50 -2.64
C LEU A 140 -0.32 12.75 -3.39
N ILE A 141 -0.97 13.42 -4.34
CA ILE A 141 -1.96 12.81 -5.23
C ILE A 141 -1.58 13.09 -6.68
N TRP A 142 -1.64 12.05 -7.50
CA TRP A 142 -1.42 12.11 -8.94
C TRP A 142 -2.71 11.78 -9.69
N ASP A 143 -2.86 12.42 -10.85
CA ASP A 143 -3.74 11.98 -11.93
C ASP A 143 -2.83 11.46 -13.07
N ILE A 144 -2.82 10.14 -13.26
CA ILE A 144 -1.95 9.43 -14.20
C ILE A 144 -2.16 9.90 -15.64
N ALA A 145 -3.36 10.40 -15.99
CA ALA A 145 -3.65 10.87 -17.34
C ALA A 145 -3.05 12.25 -17.65
N ARG A 146 -2.61 13.00 -16.64
CA ARG A 146 -2.22 14.41 -16.80
C ARG A 146 -0.73 14.66 -16.66
N SER A 147 -0.08 14.04 -15.68
CA SER A 147 1.28 14.42 -15.28
C SER A 147 2.03 13.29 -14.58
N SER A 148 3.35 13.28 -14.75
CA SER A 148 4.28 12.46 -13.95
C SER A 148 4.57 13.06 -12.57
N TYR A 149 4.19 14.33 -12.36
CA TYR A 149 4.36 15.09 -11.11
C TYR A 149 3.04 15.16 -10.32
N PRO A 150 3.11 15.26 -8.98
CA PRO A 150 1.91 15.33 -8.13
C PRO A 150 1.06 16.54 -8.48
N GLN A 151 -0.25 16.33 -8.60
CA GLN A 151 -1.21 17.42 -8.83
C GLN A 151 -1.51 18.16 -7.53
N ASP A 152 -1.68 17.41 -6.44
CA ASP A 152 -1.89 17.96 -5.11
C ASP A 152 -0.79 17.46 -4.18
N LYS A 153 -0.27 18.38 -3.37
CA LYS A 153 0.74 18.13 -2.36
C LYS A 153 0.40 18.96 -1.13
N ARG A 154 0.25 18.31 0.02
CA ARG A 154 0.02 19.03 1.28
C ARG A 154 0.76 18.39 2.45
N PRO A 155 1.27 19.23 3.38
CA PRO A 155 1.83 18.72 4.62
C PRO A 155 0.71 18.11 5.46
N VAL A 156 1.01 16.99 6.11
CA VAL A 156 0.01 16.23 6.86
C VAL A 156 0.41 15.91 8.28
N HIS A 157 1.66 15.52 8.49
CA HIS A 157 2.18 15.19 9.82
C HIS A 157 3.41 16.06 10.08
N VAL A 158 3.50 16.63 11.29
CA VAL A 158 4.60 17.55 11.68
C VAL A 158 5.97 16.86 11.58
N ASP A 159 6.00 15.56 11.87
CA ASP A 159 7.21 14.74 11.73
C ASP A 159 7.25 14.05 10.36
N ARG A 160 6.68 12.85 10.28
CA ARG A 160 6.62 12.03 9.05
C ARG A 160 5.29 11.32 8.96
N ALA A 161 4.80 11.14 7.74
CA ALA A 161 3.72 10.23 7.44
C ALA A 161 4.28 8.82 7.21
N ARG A 162 3.53 7.78 7.61
CA ARG A 162 3.93 6.38 7.45
C ARG A 162 3.06 5.65 6.43
N LEU A 163 1.75 5.66 6.60
CA LEU A 163 0.82 4.94 5.73
C LEU A 163 -0.10 5.92 5.01
N PHE A 164 -0.40 5.59 3.77
CA PHE A 164 -1.47 6.18 2.99
C PHE A 164 -2.40 5.06 2.54
N ARG A 165 -3.71 5.20 2.77
CA ARG A 165 -4.71 4.25 2.28
C ARG A 165 -5.95 4.97 1.77
N TRP A 166 -6.32 4.64 0.54
CA TRP A 166 -7.55 5.12 -0.06
C TRP A 166 -8.75 4.45 0.60
N SER A 167 -9.83 5.22 0.75
CA SER A 167 -11.14 4.63 1.02
C SER A 167 -11.57 3.73 -0.13
N GLN A 168 -12.13 2.58 0.24
CA GLN A 168 -12.68 1.60 -0.70
C GLN A 168 -14.05 2.05 -1.24
N VAL A 169 -14.70 3.00 -0.56
CA VAL A 169 -16.07 3.43 -0.84
C VAL A 169 -16.09 4.75 -1.62
N ASN A 170 -15.22 5.70 -1.28
CA ASN A 170 -15.23 7.06 -1.83
C ASN A 170 -13.86 7.43 -2.42
N GLU A 171 -13.85 7.86 -3.69
CA GLU A 171 -12.64 8.27 -4.40
C GLU A 171 -11.99 9.55 -3.87
N ASN A 172 -12.70 10.36 -3.09
CA ASN A 172 -12.16 11.60 -2.55
C ASN A 172 -11.71 11.46 -1.10
N LEU A 173 -11.91 10.29 -0.49
CA LEU A 173 -11.64 10.02 0.91
C LEU A 173 -10.40 9.13 1.06
N PHE A 174 -9.46 9.54 1.91
CA PHE A 174 -8.28 8.72 2.23
C PHE A 174 -7.83 8.97 3.66
N ALA A 175 -7.11 8.01 4.22
CA ALA A 175 -6.54 8.10 5.55
C ALA A 175 -5.02 8.06 5.48
N THR A 176 -4.41 8.79 6.41
CA THR A 176 -2.96 8.81 6.60
C THR A 176 -2.63 8.59 8.06
N THR A 177 -1.53 7.91 8.34
CA THR A 177 -1.00 7.81 9.71
C THR A 177 0.35 8.48 9.82
N GLY A 178 0.61 9.08 10.98
CA GLY A 178 1.93 9.57 11.35
C GLY A 178 2.91 8.42 11.60
N TYR A 179 4.19 8.75 11.61
CA TYR A 179 5.22 7.83 12.06
C TYR A 179 5.05 7.59 13.58
N PRO A 180 5.07 6.33 14.06
CA PRO A 180 4.97 6.07 15.48
C PRO A 180 6.18 6.62 16.22
N GLY A 181 5.99 7.78 16.86
CA GLY A 181 6.97 8.47 17.72
C GLY A 181 6.75 8.22 19.21
N LYS A 182 7.33 9.09 20.06
CA LYS A 182 7.44 8.90 21.52
C LYS A 182 6.14 8.97 22.34
N THR A 183 5.01 9.42 21.80
CA THR A 183 3.77 9.58 22.60
C THR A 183 2.50 9.09 21.92
N THR A 184 2.19 9.49 20.68
CA THR A 184 1.02 8.98 19.93
C THR A 184 1.23 9.06 18.42
N THR A 185 0.65 8.10 17.70
CA THR A 185 0.46 8.17 16.24
C THR A 185 -0.87 8.87 15.94
N GLN A 186 -0.82 9.89 15.10
CA GLN A 186 -2.01 10.57 14.61
C GLN A 186 -2.58 9.84 13.39
N LEU A 187 -3.88 9.60 13.39
CA LEU A 187 -4.67 9.20 12.23
C LEU A 187 -5.37 10.44 11.72
N LEU A 188 -5.17 10.75 10.44
CA LEU A 188 -5.85 11.86 9.78
C LEU A 188 -6.59 11.35 8.56
N VAL A 189 -7.91 11.54 8.54
CA VAL A 189 -8.75 11.28 7.37
C VAL A 189 -8.96 12.58 6.63
N HIS A 190 -8.70 12.57 5.33
CA HIS A 190 -8.79 13.72 4.44
C HIS A 190 -9.83 13.49 3.38
N HIS A 191 -10.43 14.59 2.93
CA HIS A 191 -11.27 14.64 1.75
C HIS A 191 -10.65 15.63 0.75
N LEU A 192 -10.48 15.24 -0.52
CA LEU A 192 -9.80 16.07 -1.52
C LEU A 192 -10.43 17.47 -1.70
N GLY A 193 -11.75 17.57 -1.51
CA GLY A 193 -12.48 18.84 -1.57
C GLY A 193 -12.32 19.74 -0.35
N HIS A 194 -11.70 19.27 0.74
CA HIS A 194 -11.53 20.04 1.97
C HIS A 194 -10.05 20.36 2.24
N PRO A 195 -9.70 21.57 2.71
CA PRO A 195 -8.33 21.93 3.04
C PRO A 195 -7.83 21.23 4.30
N GLN A 196 -8.72 20.97 5.25
CA GLN A 196 -8.42 20.37 6.55
C GLN A 196 -8.89 18.91 6.62
N PRO A 197 -8.27 18.08 7.48
CA PRO A 197 -8.73 16.73 7.72
C PRO A 197 -10.15 16.73 8.30
N ILE A 198 -10.98 15.79 7.85
CA ILE A 198 -12.36 15.63 8.30
C ILE A 198 -12.44 14.89 9.64
N LEU A 199 -11.44 14.05 9.94
CA LEU A 199 -11.37 13.30 11.18
C LEU A 199 -9.92 13.23 11.64
N THR A 200 -9.73 13.48 12.94
CA THR A 200 -8.45 13.31 13.63
C THR A 200 -8.62 12.29 14.74
N GLY A 201 -7.88 11.19 14.64
CA GLY A 201 -7.78 10.15 15.65
C GLY A 201 -6.37 10.09 16.24
N THR A 202 -6.24 9.56 17.45
CA THR A 202 -4.94 9.28 18.06
C THR A 202 -4.91 7.83 18.52
N ALA A 203 -3.76 7.19 18.31
CA ALA A 203 -3.46 5.85 18.81
C ALA A 203 -2.08 5.87 19.47
N ALA A 204 -1.84 5.07 20.50
CA ALA A 204 -0.53 5.02 21.17
C ALA A 204 0.60 4.60 20.21
N VAL A 205 0.31 3.61 19.36
CA VAL A 205 1.14 3.15 18.24
C VAL A 205 0.21 2.94 17.06
N GLY A 206 0.52 3.44 15.87
CA GLY A 206 -0.24 3.17 14.65
C GLY A 206 0.60 2.33 13.71
N SER A 207 0.48 1.00 13.80
CA SER A 207 1.29 0.07 13.00
C SER A 207 0.67 -0.28 11.65
N GLY A 208 -0.67 -0.31 11.57
CA GLY A 208 -1.42 -0.64 10.36
C GLY A 208 -2.63 0.26 10.18
N LEU A 209 -3.05 0.47 8.93
CA LEU A 209 -4.20 1.27 8.54
C LEU A 209 -4.98 0.49 7.47
N THR A 210 -6.29 0.36 7.64
CA THR A 210 -7.16 -0.27 6.64
C THR A 210 -8.56 0.34 6.67
N TRP A 211 -9.28 0.18 5.56
CA TRP A 211 -10.68 0.57 5.41
C TRP A 211 -11.56 -0.66 5.30
N HIS A 212 -12.76 -0.57 5.86
CA HIS A 212 -13.79 -1.56 5.62
C HIS A 212 -14.18 -1.55 4.14
N ARG A 213 -14.50 -2.73 3.59
CA ARG A 213 -14.75 -2.91 2.15
C ARG A 213 -15.95 -2.10 1.64
N THR A 214 -17.00 -1.98 2.46
CA THR A 214 -18.29 -1.40 2.05
C THR A 214 -18.79 -0.28 2.97
N LEU A 215 -18.19 -0.15 4.16
CA LEU A 215 -18.64 0.82 5.16
C LEU A 215 -17.60 1.92 5.26
N PRO A 216 -18.00 3.16 5.57
CA PRO A 216 -17.07 4.25 5.78
C PRO A 216 -16.44 4.13 7.18
N LEU A 217 -15.71 3.04 7.39
CA LEU A 217 -15.10 2.66 8.66
C LEU A 217 -13.61 2.40 8.39
N CYS A 218 -12.74 3.08 9.13
CA CYS A 218 -11.31 2.79 9.11
C CYS A 218 -10.86 2.17 10.43
N ALA A 219 -9.90 1.25 10.34
CA ALA A 219 -9.30 0.59 11.49
C ALA A 219 -7.80 0.86 11.54
N VAL A 220 -7.29 1.12 12.74
CA VAL A 220 -5.84 1.26 13.01
C VAL A 220 -5.42 0.28 14.10
N GLY A 221 -4.32 -0.42 13.83
CA GLY A 221 -3.66 -1.28 14.80
C GLY A 221 -2.88 -0.48 15.83
N GLY A 222 -3.31 -0.57 17.08
CA GLY A 222 -2.62 -0.12 18.28
C GLY A 222 -1.61 -1.13 18.81
N ASP A 223 -0.90 -0.76 19.88
CA ASP A 223 -0.02 -1.66 20.63
C ASP A 223 -0.77 -2.92 21.12
N HIS A 224 -1.90 -2.72 21.82
CA HIS A 224 -2.74 -3.80 22.38
C HIS A 224 -4.23 -3.64 22.10
N LYS A 225 -4.60 -2.73 21.18
CA LYS A 225 -6.00 -2.43 20.84
C LYS A 225 -6.13 -2.20 19.35
N ILE A 226 -7.28 -2.54 18.80
CA ILE A 226 -7.66 -2.11 17.45
C ILE A 226 -8.64 -0.96 17.64
N PHE A 227 -8.36 0.16 17.01
CA PHE A 227 -9.22 1.34 17.05
C PHE A 227 -10.02 1.41 15.76
N PHE A 228 -11.30 1.75 15.88
CA PHE A 228 -12.23 1.92 14.77
C PHE A 228 -12.75 3.35 14.76
N TRP A 229 -12.76 3.97 13.59
CA TRP A 229 -13.39 5.27 13.38
C TRP A 229 -14.38 5.17 12.23
N VAL A 230 -15.59 5.62 12.48
CA VAL A 230 -16.64 5.75 11.47
C VAL A 230 -16.54 7.16 10.92
N THR A 231 -16.49 7.28 9.59
CA THR A 231 -16.55 8.56 8.89
C THR A 231 -17.98 8.74 8.39
N GLU A 232 -18.71 9.70 8.93
CA GLU A 232 -20.07 10.01 8.50
C GLU A 232 -20.06 10.93 7.27
N MET A 233 -19.55 10.46 6.13
CA MET A 233 -19.66 11.16 4.84
C MET A 233 -19.65 10.19 3.66
#